data_AF-A0A9X4AY70-F1
#
_entry.id   AF-A0A9X4AY70-F1
#
_cell.length_a   1.000
_cell.length_b   1.000
_cell.length_c   1.000
_cell.angle_alpha   90.00
_cell.angle_beta   90.00
_cell.angle_gamma   90.00
#
_symmetry.space_group_name_H-M   'P 1'
#
loop_
_entity.id
_entity.type
_entity.pdbx_description
1 polymer ?
#
loop_
_entity_poly.entity_id
_entity_poly.type
_entity_poly.pdbx_seq_one_letter_code
_entity_poly.pdbx_strand_id
1 'polypeptide(L)'
;MQRIFLTAAALLVMNGCGNECSFRKQCNGNVLETCGEGPDQVVNRKVHDTPCEAPNEICVEPTEGEAYCARAPQASCDDTFEESCDGNVRLTCRPKLIQPADAPRFVVAVDCADSAKTCVDDGMTTRCQ
;
A
#
# COMPACT_ATOMS: atom_id res chain seq x y z
N MET A 1 48.90 45.04 -12.33
CA MET A 1 47.44 45.31 -12.26
C MET A 1 46.77 44.27 -13.15
N GLN A 2 46.35 43.10 -12.66
CA GLN A 2 45.07 42.82 -11.98
C GLN A 2 43.90 43.37 -12.84
N ARG A 3 43.01 42.55 -13.43
CA ARG A 3 42.07 41.67 -12.74
C ARG A 3 41.55 40.57 -13.68
N ILE A 4 41.59 39.33 -13.18
CA ILE A 4 40.90 38.16 -13.70
C ILE A 4 39.41 38.36 -13.37
N PHE A 5 38.55 38.48 -14.38
CA PHE A 5 37.09 38.46 -14.19
C PHE A 5 36.61 37.02 -14.13
N LEU A 6 36.62 36.49 -12.91
CA LEU A 6 35.86 35.31 -12.48
C LEU A 6 34.39 35.70 -12.32
N THR A 7 33.52 35.32 -13.26
CA THR A 7 32.06 35.30 -13.02
C THR A 7 31.36 34.35 -13.99
N ALA A 8 31.68 33.07 -13.90
CA ALA A 8 30.91 31.99 -14.53
C ALA A 8 30.63 30.89 -13.50
N ALA A 9 29.91 31.23 -12.43
CA ALA A 9 29.57 30.27 -11.36
C ALA A 9 28.28 30.68 -10.62
N ALA A 10 27.19 30.98 -11.33
CA ALA A 10 25.91 31.32 -10.71
C ALA A 10 24.69 30.73 -11.43
N LEU A 11 24.85 29.58 -12.11
CA LEU A 11 23.80 28.93 -12.90
C LEU A 11 23.63 27.43 -12.57
N LEU A 12 23.85 27.05 -11.31
CA LEU A 12 23.79 25.65 -10.85
C LEU A 12 22.99 25.45 -9.54
N VAL A 13 21.90 26.20 -9.34
CA VAL A 13 21.01 25.99 -8.18
C VAL A 13 19.53 25.85 -8.58
N MET A 14 19.28 25.27 -9.76
CA MET A 14 17.93 24.85 -10.18
C MET A 14 17.84 23.34 -10.42
N ASN A 15 18.62 22.53 -9.68
CA ASN A 15 18.20 21.15 -9.42
C ASN A 15 17.16 21.23 -8.30
N GLY A 16 15.92 21.58 -8.70
CA GLY A 16 14.77 21.44 -7.81
C GLY A 16 14.79 20.04 -7.22
N CYS A 17 14.55 19.95 -5.91
CA CYS A 17 14.39 18.69 -5.20
C CYS A 17 13.35 17.84 -5.95
N GLY A 18 13.81 16.86 -6.72
CA GLY A 18 12.95 16.01 -7.52
C GLY A 18 12.18 15.09 -6.59
N ASN A 19 10.89 15.37 -6.40
CA ASN A 19 9.96 14.40 -5.86
C ASN A 19 9.43 13.59 -7.05
N GLU A 20 9.77 12.31 -7.13
CA GLU A 20 9.48 11.47 -8.29
C GLU A 20 8.00 11.08 -8.39
N CYS A 21 7.20 11.31 -7.33
CA CYS A 21 5.82 10.83 -7.27
C CYS A 21 4.90 11.69 -6.37
N SER A 22 3.61 11.78 -6.74
CA SER A 22 2.58 12.62 -6.09
C SER A 22 1.50 11.84 -5.34
N PHE A 23 1.56 10.51 -5.34
CA PHE A 23 0.61 9.62 -4.68
C PHE A 23 1.19 9.06 -3.36
N ARG A 24 0.39 8.29 -2.61
CA ARG A 24 0.88 7.50 -1.46
C ARG A 24 0.92 6.02 -1.81
N LYS A 25 -0.17 5.49 -2.35
CA LYS A 25 -0.25 4.15 -2.97
C LYS A 25 -1.18 4.17 -4.16
N GLN A 26 -0.84 3.47 -5.24
CA GLN A 26 -1.69 3.26 -6.42
C GLN A 26 -1.46 1.88 -7.04
N CYS A 27 -2.37 1.44 -7.90
CA CYS A 27 -2.22 0.22 -8.69
C CYS A 27 -1.73 0.53 -10.09
N ASN A 28 -0.68 -0.18 -10.52
CA ASN A 28 -0.23 -0.26 -11.91
C ASN A 28 -0.38 -1.70 -12.39
N GLY A 29 -1.56 -2.01 -12.94
CA GLY A 29 -1.95 -3.38 -13.22
C GLY A 29 -2.04 -4.19 -11.92
N ASN A 30 -1.18 -5.21 -11.78
CA ASN A 30 -1.10 -6.04 -10.57
C ASN A 30 0.06 -5.66 -9.63
N VAL A 31 0.65 -4.47 -9.82
CA VAL A 31 1.73 -3.96 -8.99
C VAL A 31 1.19 -2.85 -8.10
N LEU A 32 1.45 -2.97 -6.79
CA LEU A 32 1.22 -1.91 -5.82
C LEU A 32 2.43 -0.97 -5.83
N GLU A 33 2.23 0.25 -6.31
CA GLU A 33 3.24 1.30 -6.28
C GLU A 33 3.06 2.11 -5.00
N THR A 34 4.09 2.16 -4.14
CA THR A 34 4.11 2.97 -2.92
C THR A 34 5.07 4.14 -3.09
N CYS A 35 4.60 5.35 -2.81
CA CYS A 35 5.39 6.57 -2.95
C CYS A 35 5.62 7.25 -1.60
N GLY A 36 6.89 7.48 -1.27
CA GLY A 36 7.29 8.01 0.04
C GLY A 36 7.88 6.94 0.96
N GLU A 37 8.62 5.97 0.44
CA GLU A 37 9.53 5.18 1.26
C GLU A 37 10.95 5.74 1.12
N GLY A 38 11.53 6.20 2.23
CA GLY A 38 12.84 6.87 2.28
C GLY A 38 13.10 7.53 3.64
N PRO A 39 14.37 7.77 4.02
CA PRO A 39 14.73 8.34 5.33
C PRO A 39 14.31 9.81 5.49
N ASP A 40 14.09 10.52 4.39
CA ASP A 40 13.55 11.88 4.35
C ASP A 40 12.30 11.89 3.46
N GLN A 41 11.13 11.93 4.09
CA GLN A 41 9.83 11.89 3.42
C GLN A 41 9.53 13.15 2.60
N VAL A 42 10.35 14.20 2.73
CA VAL A 42 10.18 15.51 2.07
C VAL A 42 11.16 15.69 0.91
N VAL A 43 12.31 15.00 0.93
CA VAL A 43 13.37 15.12 -0.08
C VAL A 43 13.81 13.72 -0.50
N ASN A 44 13.72 13.41 -1.80
CA ASN A 44 14.02 12.10 -2.41
C ASN A 44 12.93 11.02 -2.24
N ARG A 45 11.65 11.40 -2.35
CA ARG A 45 10.58 10.40 -2.48
C ARG A 45 10.77 9.61 -3.78
N LYS A 46 10.78 8.28 -3.66
CA LYS A 46 10.86 7.33 -4.76
C LYS A 46 9.62 6.44 -4.80
N VAL A 47 9.36 5.87 -5.98
CA VAL A 47 8.36 4.82 -6.16
C VAL A 47 9.00 3.48 -5.79
N HIS A 48 8.31 2.71 -4.96
CA HIS A 48 8.62 1.32 -4.68
C HIS A 48 7.52 0.42 -5.25
N ASP A 49 7.93 -0.56 -6.05
CA ASP A 49 7.03 -1.47 -6.75
C ASP A 49 6.97 -2.81 -6.03
N THR A 50 5.78 -3.19 -5.56
CA THR A 50 5.54 -4.49 -4.95
C THR A 50 4.47 -5.23 -5.75
N PRO A 51 4.82 -6.32 -6.46
CA PRO A 51 3.84 -7.18 -7.11
C PRO A 51 2.84 -7.75 -6.09
N CYS A 52 1.55 -7.79 -6.44
CA CYS A 52 0.54 -8.49 -5.66
C CYS A 52 0.61 -9.99 -5.96
N GLU A 53 1.03 -10.78 -4.97
CA GLU A 53 1.25 -12.23 -5.06
C GLU A 53 0.31 -12.99 -4.12
N ALA A 54 0.24 -14.32 -4.26
CA ALA A 54 -0.56 -15.16 -3.39
C ALA A 54 -0.19 -14.92 -1.91
N PRO A 55 -1.18 -14.80 -1.00
CA PRO A 55 -2.62 -15.03 -1.20
C PRO A 55 -3.43 -13.80 -1.64
N ASN A 56 -2.79 -12.66 -1.90
CA ASN A 56 -3.43 -11.39 -2.30
C ASN A 56 -3.00 -10.98 -3.72
N GLU A 57 -3.53 -11.66 -4.73
CA GLU A 57 -3.06 -11.60 -6.11
C GLU A 57 -3.67 -10.47 -6.94
N ILE A 58 -4.49 -9.60 -6.36
CA ILE A 58 -5.23 -8.55 -7.08
C ILE A 58 -4.91 -7.18 -6.46
N CYS A 59 -4.29 -6.27 -7.22
CA CYS A 59 -4.22 -4.87 -6.79
C CYS A 59 -5.59 -4.19 -6.93
N VAL A 60 -6.08 -3.59 -5.85
CA VAL A 60 -7.35 -2.87 -5.81
C VAL A 60 -7.16 -1.43 -5.33
N GLU A 61 -7.86 -0.50 -5.97
CA GLU A 61 -7.94 0.91 -5.57
C GLU A 61 -9.35 1.21 -5.09
N PRO A 62 -9.61 1.27 -3.77
CA PRO A 62 -10.92 1.64 -3.27
C PRO A 62 -11.23 3.11 -3.61
N THR A 63 -12.51 3.43 -3.81
CA THR A 63 -12.96 4.81 -4.07
C THR A 63 -12.49 5.79 -3.00
N GLU A 64 -12.42 5.31 -1.75
CA GLU A 64 -11.84 6.04 -0.63
C GLU A 64 -10.73 5.19 0.00
N GLY A 65 -9.55 5.78 0.19
CA GLY A 65 -8.41 5.12 0.82
C GLY A 65 -7.20 5.00 -0.10
N GLU A 66 -6.29 4.11 0.30
CA GLU A 66 -5.06 3.80 -0.43
C GLU A 66 -5.22 2.47 -1.17
N ALA A 67 -4.52 2.31 -2.30
CA ALA A 67 -4.42 1.04 -2.99
C ALA A 67 -3.79 -0.05 -2.10
N TYR A 68 -4.21 -1.31 -2.30
CA TYR A 68 -3.63 -2.47 -1.62
C TYR A 68 -3.87 -3.77 -2.41
N CYS A 69 -3.15 -4.82 -2.04
CA CYS A 69 -3.36 -6.17 -2.61
C CYS A 69 -4.49 -6.90 -1.88
N ALA A 70 -5.45 -7.43 -2.63
CA ALA A 70 -6.61 -8.19 -2.19
C ALA A 70 -6.60 -9.63 -2.73
N ARG A 71 -7.38 -10.51 -2.10
CA ARG A 71 -7.48 -11.94 -2.40
C ARG A 71 -8.30 -12.19 -3.68
N ALA A 72 -7.82 -13.11 -4.52
CA ALA A 72 -8.56 -13.68 -5.64
C ALA A 72 -9.34 -14.96 -5.24
N PRO A 73 -10.40 -15.37 -5.96
CA PRO A 73 -11.13 -14.64 -7.01
C PRO A 73 -12.25 -13.75 -6.47
N GLN A 74 -12.61 -13.90 -5.19
CA GLN A 74 -13.62 -13.08 -4.52
C GLN A 74 -12.97 -11.78 -4.05
N ALA A 75 -12.89 -10.84 -4.98
CA ALA A 75 -12.33 -9.54 -4.72
C ALA A 75 -13.21 -8.78 -3.71
N SER A 76 -14.54 -8.79 -3.82
CA SER A 76 -15.42 -7.91 -3.02
C SER A 76 -16.05 -8.57 -1.79
N CYS A 77 -16.30 -7.78 -0.75
CA CYS A 77 -17.01 -8.18 0.46
C CYS A 77 -17.89 -7.04 0.99
N ASP A 78 -18.81 -7.35 1.91
CA ASP A 78 -19.71 -6.40 2.56
C ASP A 78 -19.81 -6.66 4.08
N ASP A 79 -20.79 -6.07 4.76
CA ASP A 79 -20.98 -6.22 6.21
C ASP A 79 -21.46 -7.61 6.63
N THR A 80 -21.90 -8.42 5.67
CA THR A 80 -22.27 -9.82 5.88
C THR A 80 -21.08 -10.76 5.73
N PHE A 81 -19.91 -10.26 5.32
CA PHE A 81 -18.70 -11.06 5.23
C PHE A 81 -18.23 -11.50 6.62
N GLU A 82 -18.28 -12.80 6.87
CA GLU A 82 -17.76 -13.42 8.08
C GLU A 82 -16.24 -13.62 7.97
N GLU A 83 -15.49 -12.86 8.77
CA GLU A 83 -14.04 -13.08 8.88
C GLU A 83 -13.77 -14.52 9.36
N SER A 84 -12.89 -15.24 8.67
CA SER A 84 -12.67 -16.68 8.87
C SER A 84 -11.19 -17.03 8.80
N CYS A 85 -10.84 -18.23 9.28
CA CYS A 85 -9.51 -18.82 9.12
C CYS A 85 -9.53 -19.83 7.97
N ASP A 86 -8.60 -19.70 7.04
CA ASP A 86 -8.29 -20.67 5.98
C ASP A 86 -6.91 -21.27 6.31
N GLY A 87 -6.91 -22.31 7.14
CA GLY A 87 -5.68 -22.81 7.78
C GLY A 87 -5.04 -21.75 8.67
N ASN A 88 -3.82 -21.33 8.35
CA ASN A 88 -3.09 -20.26 9.06
C ASN A 88 -3.33 -18.86 8.49
N VAL A 89 -4.17 -18.73 7.47
CA VAL A 89 -4.47 -17.44 6.84
C VAL A 89 -5.78 -16.89 7.41
N ARG A 90 -5.75 -15.65 7.91
CA ARG A 90 -6.95 -14.93 8.32
C ARG A 90 -7.54 -14.16 7.15
N LEU A 91 -8.84 -14.34 6.91
CA LEU A 91 -9.59 -13.61 5.89
C LEU A 91 -10.34 -12.45 6.52
N THR A 92 -10.14 -11.25 5.98
CA THR A 92 -10.75 -10.02 6.50
C THR A 92 -11.34 -9.19 5.39
N CYS A 93 -12.45 -8.49 5.67
CA CYS A 93 -13.02 -7.51 4.76
C CYS A 93 -12.44 -6.12 5.03
N ARG A 94 -11.84 -5.49 4.01
CA ARG A 94 -11.15 -4.19 4.12
C ARG A 94 -11.58 -3.24 2.99
N PRO A 95 -11.45 -1.91 3.14
CA PRO A 95 -11.21 -1.19 4.40
C PRO A 95 -12.46 -1.20 5.30
N LYS A 96 -12.26 -1.10 6.62
CA LYS A 96 -13.34 -1.06 7.64
C LYS A 96 -13.58 0.36 8.19
N LEU A 97 -12.90 1.37 7.64
CA LEU A 97 -13.05 2.76 8.07
C LEU A 97 -14.44 3.28 7.68
N ILE A 98 -14.88 4.37 8.30
CA ILE A 98 -16.16 5.06 8.02
C ILE A 98 -16.13 5.53 6.56
N GLN A 99 -16.51 4.64 5.65
CA GLN A 99 -16.76 4.92 4.25
C GLN A 99 -18.27 4.97 4.07
N PRO A 100 -18.79 5.61 3.01
CA PRO A 100 -20.18 5.44 2.62
C PRO A 100 -20.52 3.95 2.54
N ALA A 101 -21.74 3.57 2.93
CA ALA A 101 -22.17 2.17 3.03
C ALA A 101 -21.98 1.37 1.72
N ASP A 102 -21.91 2.06 0.58
CA ASP A 102 -21.75 1.48 -0.76
C ASP A 102 -20.30 1.48 -1.26
N ALA A 103 -19.32 1.85 -0.44
CA ALA A 103 -17.92 1.84 -0.86
C ALA A 103 -17.44 0.40 -1.09
N PRO A 104 -16.74 0.14 -2.21
CA PRO A 104 -16.26 -1.20 -2.52
C PRO A 104 -15.22 -1.63 -1.48
N ARG A 105 -15.51 -2.75 -0.82
CA ARG A 105 -14.57 -3.41 0.09
C ARG A 105 -14.14 -4.73 -0.52
N PHE A 106 -12.96 -5.16 -0.12
CA PHE A 106 -12.28 -6.30 -0.66
C PHE A 106 -11.76 -7.27 0.40
N VAL A 107 -11.77 -8.55 0.06
CA VAL A 107 -11.23 -9.60 0.93
C VAL A 107 -9.71 -9.52 0.92
N VAL A 108 -9.10 -9.53 2.10
CA VAL A 108 -7.65 -9.56 2.28
C VAL A 108 -7.30 -10.78 3.11
N ALA A 109 -6.32 -11.55 2.62
CA ALA A 109 -5.70 -12.66 3.33
C ALA A 109 -4.48 -12.17 4.12
N VAL A 110 -4.45 -12.46 5.41
CA VAL A 110 -3.32 -12.16 6.30
C VAL A 110 -2.72 -13.47 6.75
N ASP A 111 -1.50 -13.76 6.31
CA ASP A 111 -0.78 -14.95 6.78
C ASP A 111 -0.32 -14.72 8.22
N CYS A 112 -0.84 -15.52 9.15
CA CYS A 112 -0.42 -15.44 10.55
C CYS A 112 0.98 -16.01 10.78
N ALA A 113 1.49 -16.86 9.86
CA ALA A 113 2.79 -17.49 9.99
C ALA A 113 3.96 -16.48 9.95
N ASP A 114 3.82 -15.39 9.18
CA ASP A 114 4.82 -14.30 9.13
C ASP A 114 5.07 -13.66 10.50
N SER A 115 4.12 -13.78 11.42
CA SER A 115 4.23 -13.29 12.81
C SER A 115 4.52 -14.39 13.83
N ALA A 116 4.86 -15.61 13.41
CA ALA A 116 4.96 -16.80 14.27
C ALA A 116 3.68 -17.07 15.09
N LYS A 117 2.52 -16.77 14.49
CA LYS A 117 1.19 -16.94 15.09
C LYS A 117 0.36 -17.94 14.30
N THR A 118 -0.75 -18.34 14.88
CA THR A 118 -1.76 -19.17 14.23
C THR A 118 -3.04 -18.39 14.03
N CYS A 119 -3.79 -18.70 12.97
CA CYS A 119 -5.14 -18.18 12.86
C CYS A 119 -6.03 -18.94 13.85
N VAL A 120 -6.67 -18.22 14.75
CA VAL A 120 -7.62 -18.77 15.71
C VAL A 120 -8.99 -18.20 15.43
N ASP A 121 -9.98 -19.09 15.39
CA ASP A 121 -11.40 -18.76 15.31
C ASP A 121 -12.07 -19.01 16.67
N ASP A 122 -12.36 -17.92 17.39
CA ASP A 122 -13.03 -17.95 18.69
C ASP A 122 -14.57 -17.84 18.55
N GLY A 123 -15.13 -18.19 17.37
CA GLY A 123 -16.57 -18.24 17.09
C GLY A 123 -17.24 -16.90 16.78
N MET A 124 -16.73 -15.79 17.32
CA MET A 124 -17.18 -14.43 16.98
C MET A 124 -16.07 -13.54 16.43
N THR A 125 -14.83 -14.02 16.43
CA THR A 125 -13.67 -13.22 15.99
C THR A 125 -12.57 -14.15 15.54
N THR A 126 -12.04 -13.89 14.34
CA THR A 126 -10.78 -14.47 13.90
C THR A 126 -9.62 -13.52 14.13
N ARG A 127 -8.48 -14.07 14.54
CA ARG A 127 -7.25 -13.30 14.78
C ARG A 127 -6.01 -14.16 14.64
N CYS A 128 -4.88 -13.53 14.31
CA CYS A 128 -3.58 -14.14 14.46
C CYS A 128 -3.17 -14.07 15.94
N GLN A 129 -3.06 -15.22 16.60
CA GLN A 129 -2.67 -15.37 18.01
C GLN A 129 -1.53 -16.37 18.17
#